data_AF-A0A3S0HBV1-F1
#
_entry.id   AF-A0A3S0HBV1-F1
#
_cell.length_a   1.000
_cell.length_b   1.000
_cell.length_c   1.000
_cell.angle_alpha   90.00
_cell.angle_beta   90.00
_cell.angle_gamma   90.00
#
_symmetry.space_group_name_H-M   'P 1'
#
loop_
_entity.id
_entity.type
_entity.pdbx_description
1 polymer ?
#
loop_
_entity_poly.entity_id
_entity_poly.type
_entity_poly.pdbx_seq_one_letter_code
_entity_poly.pdbx_strand_id
1 'polypeptide(L)'
;MPRPSAPSAALAAAVRAHFGLTQAELAQFVGVSRALLGHDEAGRRVLPEAAAHRLWVLARFLPPPDGQGPPAPDFADESGAAAEAPDARVLEKRRKRLRFYIIKARFELDQRGGRARGYARRQWALHTLRPLLATPDEPGADGRLRWLGATPDAPRDLHWLDGLTIRTAATAEPLTATERALRQARLRGLEAEQAALDELLGNQEPPQ
;
A
#
# COMPACT_ATOMS: atom_id res chain seq x y z
N MET A 1 23.73 -24.79 -43.79
CA MET A 1 25.04 -24.49 -43.18
C MET A 1 24.85 -23.40 -42.13
N PRO A 2 25.09 -23.68 -40.83
CA PRO A 2 24.99 -22.66 -39.79
C PRO A 2 26.13 -21.64 -39.98
N ARG A 3 25.79 -20.35 -40.07
CA ARG A 3 26.79 -19.27 -40.08
C ARG A 3 27.39 -19.16 -38.68
N PRO A 4 28.72 -19.11 -38.53
CA PRO A 4 29.33 -18.82 -37.23
C PRO A 4 28.85 -17.44 -36.78
N SER A 5 28.17 -17.39 -35.63
CA SER A 5 27.82 -16.15 -34.94
C SER A 5 29.10 -15.39 -34.61
N ALA A 6 29.17 -14.12 -35.04
CA ALA A 6 30.34 -13.29 -34.83
C ALA A 6 30.67 -13.19 -33.33
N PRO A 7 31.93 -13.39 -32.91
CA PRO A 7 32.34 -13.37 -31.50
C PRO A 7 32.01 -12.04 -30.79
N SER A 8 31.82 -10.95 -31.55
CA SER A 8 31.44 -9.61 -31.06
C SER A 8 30.09 -9.59 -30.31
N ALA A 9 29.07 -10.28 -30.82
CA ALA A 9 27.72 -10.21 -30.25
C ALA A 9 27.64 -10.86 -28.86
N ALA A 10 28.42 -11.93 -28.66
CA ALA A 10 28.56 -12.59 -27.37
C ALA A 10 29.40 -11.75 -26.38
N LEU A 11 30.37 -10.97 -26.88
CA LEU A 11 31.31 -10.23 -26.04
C LEU A 11 30.63 -9.10 -25.25
N ALA A 12 29.78 -8.29 -25.90
CA ALA A 12 29.06 -7.20 -25.22
C ALA A 12 28.16 -7.73 -24.10
N ALA A 13 27.43 -8.82 -24.38
CA ALA A 13 26.60 -9.49 -23.40
C ALA A 13 27.41 -10.12 -22.26
N ALA A 14 28.58 -10.71 -22.55
CA ALA A 14 29.48 -11.30 -21.55
C ALA A 14 30.07 -10.22 -20.62
N VAL A 15 30.55 -9.10 -21.17
CA VAL A 15 31.00 -7.92 -20.39
C VAL A 15 29.88 -7.45 -19.48
N ARG A 16 28.67 -7.31 -20.01
CA ARG A 16 27.53 -6.83 -19.25
C ARG A 16 27.17 -7.76 -18.09
N ALA A 17 27.12 -9.06 -18.35
CA ALA A 17 26.79 -10.07 -17.35
C ALA A 17 27.86 -10.13 -16.24
N HIS A 18 29.14 -10.12 -16.59
CA HIS A 18 30.23 -10.24 -15.63
C HIS A 18 30.32 -9.04 -14.67
N PHE A 19 30.10 -7.82 -15.17
CA PHE A 19 30.19 -6.59 -14.37
C PHE A 19 28.85 -6.12 -13.79
N GLY A 20 27.75 -6.84 -14.02
CA GLY A 20 26.42 -6.42 -13.58
C GLY A 20 25.94 -5.12 -14.22
N LEU A 21 26.42 -4.78 -15.42
CA LEU A 21 26.05 -3.54 -16.10
C LEU A 21 24.66 -3.64 -16.73
N THR A 22 24.01 -2.50 -16.89
CA THR A 22 22.87 -2.36 -17.79
C THR A 22 23.35 -2.09 -19.22
N GLN A 23 22.47 -2.36 -20.19
CA GLN A 23 22.75 -2.08 -21.60
C GLN A 23 22.94 -0.57 -21.86
N ALA A 24 22.32 0.30 -21.07
CA ALA A 24 22.48 1.75 -21.19
C ALA A 24 23.85 2.21 -20.70
N GLU A 25 24.32 1.67 -19.57
CA GLU A 25 25.64 1.98 -19.02
C GLU A 25 26.77 1.51 -19.94
N LEU A 26 26.65 0.28 -20.49
CA LEU A 26 27.64 -0.21 -21.44
C LEU A 26 27.64 0.61 -22.74
N ALA A 27 26.45 1.01 -23.24
CA ALA A 27 26.34 1.85 -24.43
C ALA A 27 26.99 3.23 -24.23
N GLN A 28 26.76 3.84 -23.06
CA GLN A 28 27.39 5.10 -22.68
C GLN A 28 28.92 4.97 -22.60
N PHE A 29 29.43 3.87 -22.03
CA PHE A 29 30.87 3.63 -21.90
C PHE A 29 31.57 3.49 -23.26
N VAL A 30 30.96 2.80 -24.22
CA VAL A 30 31.53 2.60 -25.56
C VAL A 30 31.21 3.73 -26.55
N GLY A 31 30.34 4.68 -26.16
CA GLY A 31 30.01 5.86 -26.96
C GLY A 31 28.98 5.60 -28.08
N VAL A 32 28.00 4.72 -27.86
CA VAL A 32 26.93 4.40 -28.83
C VAL A 32 25.54 4.51 -28.20
N SER A 33 24.50 4.44 -29.03
CA SER A 33 23.12 4.38 -28.52
C SER A 33 22.80 2.99 -27.93
N ARG A 34 21.94 2.95 -26.91
CA ARG A 34 21.42 1.69 -26.33
C ARG A 34 20.85 0.76 -27.39
N ALA A 35 20.09 1.31 -28.35
CA ALA A 35 19.51 0.53 -29.44
C ALA A 35 20.59 -0.15 -30.30
N LEU A 36 21.64 0.58 -30.67
CA LEU A 36 22.75 0.02 -31.45
C LEU A 36 23.44 -1.13 -30.71
N LEU A 37 23.71 -0.95 -29.41
CA LEU A 37 24.27 -2.02 -28.59
C LEU A 37 23.35 -3.25 -28.53
N GLY A 38 22.03 -3.05 -28.48
CA GLY A 38 21.06 -4.15 -28.50
C GLY A 38 20.96 -4.88 -29.84
N HIS A 39 21.22 -4.17 -30.94
CA HIS A 39 21.35 -4.82 -32.24
C HIS A 39 22.65 -5.62 -32.35
N ASP A 40 23.72 -5.16 -31.70
CA ASP A 40 25.00 -5.90 -31.63
C ASP A 40 24.89 -7.15 -30.76
N GLU A 41 24.37 -7.04 -29.53
CA GLU A 41 24.13 -8.20 -28.65
C GLU A 41 23.22 -9.26 -29.33
N ALA A 42 22.28 -8.82 -30.16
CA ALA A 42 21.40 -9.71 -30.92
C ALA A 42 21.98 -10.21 -32.26
N GLY A 43 23.23 -9.87 -32.58
CA GLY A 43 23.90 -10.25 -33.84
C GLY A 43 23.28 -9.63 -35.10
N ARG A 44 22.43 -8.61 -34.96
CA ARG A 44 21.76 -7.93 -36.08
C ARG A 44 22.61 -6.83 -36.71
N ARG A 45 23.50 -6.18 -35.96
CA ARG A 45 24.36 -5.10 -36.46
C ARG A 45 25.66 -5.03 -35.67
N VAL A 46 26.79 -4.93 -36.35
CA VAL A 46 28.12 -4.83 -35.72
C VAL A 46 28.37 -3.42 -35.16
N LEU A 47 29.01 -3.34 -33.99
CA LEU A 47 29.49 -2.06 -33.43
C LEU A 47 30.53 -1.37 -34.34
N PRO A 48 30.54 -0.02 -34.40
CA PRO A 48 31.63 0.72 -35.02
C PRO A 48 32.98 0.38 -34.37
N GLU A 49 34.06 0.41 -35.16
CA GLU A 49 35.42 0.01 -34.72
C GLU A 49 35.86 0.72 -33.43
N ALA A 50 35.62 2.02 -33.30
CA ALA A 50 35.93 2.78 -32.09
C ALA A 50 35.20 2.27 -30.84
N ALA A 51 33.92 1.88 -30.99
CA ALA A 51 33.12 1.31 -29.90
C ALA A 51 33.57 -0.13 -29.58
N ALA A 52 33.93 -0.91 -30.60
CA ALA A 52 34.50 -2.25 -30.42
C ALA A 52 35.85 -2.20 -29.67
N HIS A 53 36.74 -1.27 -30.01
CA HIS A 53 38.00 -1.06 -29.28
C HIS A 53 37.75 -0.65 -27.83
N ARG A 54 36.75 0.21 -27.56
CA ARG A 54 36.36 0.56 -26.20
C ARG A 54 35.82 -0.66 -25.44
N LEU A 55 35.00 -1.49 -26.07
CA LEU A 55 34.50 -2.74 -25.48
C LEU A 55 35.64 -3.70 -25.10
N TRP A 56 36.67 -3.81 -25.94
CA TRP A 56 37.87 -4.63 -25.66
C TRP A 56 38.60 -4.22 -24.37
N VAL A 57 38.53 -2.94 -23.96
CA VAL A 57 39.11 -2.47 -22.70
C VAL A 57 38.46 -3.12 -21.47
N LEU A 58 37.15 -3.42 -21.54
CA LEU A 58 36.45 -4.16 -20.49
C LEU A 58 36.61 -5.67 -20.68
N ALA A 59 36.59 -6.15 -21.93
CA ALA A 59 36.75 -7.57 -22.24
C ALA A 59 38.02 -8.19 -21.67
N ARG A 60 39.15 -7.46 -21.64
CA ARG A 60 40.41 -7.97 -21.06
C ARG A 60 40.29 -8.41 -19.60
N PHE A 61 39.32 -7.85 -18.87
CA PHE A 61 39.04 -8.15 -17.47
C PHE A 61 37.99 -9.24 -17.28
N LEU A 62 37.44 -9.80 -18.36
CA LEU A 62 36.64 -11.01 -18.29
C LEU A 62 37.52 -12.21 -17.91
N PRO A 63 36.94 -13.25 -17.28
CA PRO A 63 37.62 -14.52 -17.12
C PRO A 63 37.89 -15.18 -18.48
N PRO A 64 38.84 -16.14 -18.55
CA PRO A 64 39.01 -16.97 -19.73
C PRO A 64 37.68 -17.66 -20.13
N PRO A 65 37.38 -17.82 -21.43
CA PRO A 65 38.28 -17.64 -22.58
C PRO A 65 38.33 -16.22 -23.16
N ASP A 66 37.41 -15.34 -22.77
CA ASP A 66 37.22 -14.04 -23.44
C ASP A 66 38.19 -12.95 -22.93
N GLY A 67 38.83 -13.17 -21.78
CA GLY A 67 39.80 -12.26 -21.19
C GLY A 67 40.83 -12.95 -20.29
N GLN A 68 41.53 -12.13 -19.50
CA GLN A 68 42.59 -12.56 -18.56
C GLN A 68 42.30 -12.10 -17.12
N GLY A 69 41.09 -11.62 -16.85
CA GLY A 69 40.67 -11.20 -15.53
C GLY A 69 40.34 -12.38 -14.60
N PRO A 70 40.27 -12.12 -13.30
CA PRO A 70 39.80 -13.13 -12.35
C PRO A 70 38.32 -13.44 -12.58
N PRO A 71 37.83 -14.64 -12.21
CA PRO A 71 36.40 -14.89 -12.13
C PRO A 71 35.75 -13.91 -11.15
N ALA A 72 34.49 -13.55 -11.43
CA ALA A 72 33.72 -12.73 -10.50
C ALA A 72 33.60 -13.49 -9.16
N PRO A 73 33.74 -12.80 -8.02
CA PRO A 73 33.46 -13.43 -6.73
C PRO A 73 32.00 -13.89 -6.70
N ASP A 74 31.73 -14.92 -5.90
CA ASP A 74 30.36 -15.37 -5.65
C ASP A 74 29.63 -14.27 -4.87
N PHE A 75 28.83 -13.47 -5.58
CA PHE A 75 27.94 -12.50 -4.99
C PHE A 75 26.74 -13.27 -4.45
N ALA A 76 26.90 -13.87 -3.27
CA ALA A 76 25.83 -14.60 -2.61
C ALA A 76 24.57 -13.71 -2.54
N ASP A 77 23.43 -14.29 -2.90
CA ASP A 77 22.14 -13.66 -2.62
C ASP A 77 22.09 -13.30 -1.13
N GLU A 78 21.51 -12.15 -0.78
CA GLU A 78 21.34 -11.71 0.61
C GLU A 78 20.71 -12.77 1.53
N SER A 79 20.09 -13.80 0.94
CA SER A 79 19.59 -15.00 1.62
C SER A 79 20.65 -15.84 2.34
N GLY A 80 21.95 -15.70 2.03
CA GLY A 80 23.02 -16.60 2.51
C GLY A 80 24.00 -16.01 3.53
N ALA A 81 24.04 -14.68 3.69
CA ALA A 81 24.85 -14.08 4.75
C ALA A 81 24.25 -14.50 6.11
N ALA A 82 25.09 -14.95 7.05
CA ALA A 82 24.67 -15.20 8.41
C ALA A 82 23.98 -13.94 8.94
N ALA A 83 22.65 -13.97 8.97
CA ALA A 83 21.84 -12.80 9.23
C ALA A 83 22.27 -12.23 10.59
N GLU A 84 22.93 -11.07 10.56
CA GLU A 84 23.26 -10.36 11.78
C GLU A 84 21.97 -10.21 12.58
N ALA A 85 22.00 -10.62 13.84
CA ALA A 85 20.81 -10.59 14.67
C ALA A 85 20.23 -9.16 14.64
N PRO A 86 18.93 -8.97 14.32
CA PRO A 86 18.38 -7.64 14.14
C PRO A 86 18.48 -6.84 15.44
N ASP A 87 18.75 -5.53 15.36
CA ASP A 87 18.89 -4.68 16.54
C ASP A 87 17.59 -4.62 17.37
N ALA A 88 17.60 -5.29 18.53
CA ALA A 88 16.47 -5.36 19.47
C ALA A 88 15.90 -3.97 19.80
N ARG A 89 16.75 -2.94 19.94
CA ARG A 89 16.30 -1.59 20.31
C ARG A 89 15.48 -0.94 19.20
N VAL A 90 15.85 -1.18 17.94
CA VAL A 90 15.10 -0.70 16.77
C VAL A 90 13.75 -1.39 16.70
N LEU A 91 13.72 -2.72 16.91
CA LEU A 91 12.49 -3.51 16.92
C LEU A 91 11.54 -3.07 18.06
N GLU A 92 12.06 -2.83 19.27
CA GLU A 92 11.25 -2.33 20.39
C GLU A 92 10.65 -0.94 20.12
N LYS A 93 11.42 -0.03 19.54
CA LYS A 93 10.95 1.31 19.17
C LYS A 93 9.82 1.21 18.14
N ARG A 94 9.96 0.33 17.14
CA ARG A 94 8.92 0.06 16.15
C ARG A 94 7.67 -0.52 16.82
N ARG A 95 7.81 -1.51 17.69
CA ARG A 95 6.72 -2.13 18.45
C ARG A 95 5.92 -1.10 19.25
N LYS A 96 6.59 -0.20 19.99
CA LYS A 96 5.93 0.88 20.74
C LYS A 96 5.09 1.78 19.83
N ARG A 97 5.63 2.13 18.65
CA ARG A 97 4.92 2.95 17.66
C ARG A 97 3.70 2.24 17.07
N LEU A 98 3.80 0.93 16.78
CA LEU A 98 2.66 0.14 16.28
C LEU A 98 1.53 0.06 17.31
N ARG A 99 1.85 -0.17 18.58
CA ARG A 99 0.85 -0.18 19.67
C ARG A 99 0.03 1.11 19.70
N PHE A 100 0.68 2.25 19.57
CA PHE A 100 0.00 3.54 19.47
C PHE A 100 -0.94 3.60 18.26
N TYR A 101 -0.48 3.18 17.08
CA TYR A 101 -1.31 3.18 15.87
C TYR A 101 -2.49 2.21 15.94
N ILE A 102 -2.32 1.05 16.57
CA ILE A 102 -3.41 0.09 16.79
C ILE A 102 -4.48 0.69 17.68
N ILE A 103 -4.08 1.28 18.83
CA ILE A 103 -5.02 1.96 19.74
C ILE A 103 -5.76 3.08 19.02
N LYS A 104 -5.03 3.91 18.26
CA LYS A 104 -5.61 4.99 17.46
C LYS A 104 -6.61 4.46 16.43
N ALA A 105 -6.27 3.41 15.68
CA ALA A 105 -7.15 2.84 14.67
C ALA A 105 -8.42 2.24 15.27
N ARG A 106 -8.31 1.54 16.41
CA ARG A 106 -9.46 1.01 17.16
C ARG A 106 -10.36 2.15 17.65
N PHE A 107 -9.77 3.21 18.22
CA PHE A 107 -10.51 4.38 18.67
C PHE A 107 -11.26 5.06 17.53
N GLU A 108 -10.63 5.25 16.38
CA GLU A 108 -11.28 5.85 15.20
C GLU A 108 -12.45 5.01 14.68
N LEU A 109 -12.29 3.68 14.66
CA LEU A 109 -13.37 2.75 14.27
C LEU A 109 -14.55 2.80 15.25
N ASP A 110 -14.28 2.81 16.56
CA ASP A 110 -15.32 2.85 17.59
C ASP A 110 -16.04 4.20 17.64
N GLN A 111 -15.28 5.31 17.68
CA GLN A 111 -15.83 6.66 17.71
C GLN A 111 -16.76 6.92 16.52
N ARG A 112 -16.39 6.46 15.32
CA ARG A 112 -17.24 6.60 14.13
C ARG A 112 -18.37 5.58 14.07
N GLY A 113 -18.18 4.37 14.60
CA GLY A 113 -19.25 3.37 14.75
C GLY A 113 -20.38 3.83 15.67
N GLY A 114 -20.04 4.46 16.80
CA GLY A 114 -21.01 5.09 17.71
C GLY A 114 -21.82 6.18 17.02
N ARG A 115 -21.16 7.07 16.26
CA ARG A 115 -21.81 8.13 15.47
C ARG A 115 -22.72 7.57 14.38
N ALA A 116 -22.33 6.48 13.72
CA ALA A 116 -23.13 5.83 12.70
C ALA A 116 -24.48 5.33 13.23
N ARG A 117 -24.50 4.69 14.41
CA ARG A 117 -25.75 4.26 15.06
C ARG A 117 -26.64 5.43 15.42
N GLY A 118 -26.06 6.50 15.97
CA GLY A 118 -26.80 7.74 16.28
C GLY A 118 -27.40 8.38 15.03
N TYR A 119 -26.64 8.47 13.95
CA TYR A 119 -27.10 8.98 12.65
C TYR A 119 -28.24 8.14 12.08
N ALA A 120 -28.08 6.81 12.02
CA ALA A 120 -29.12 5.90 11.52
C ALA A 120 -30.41 5.98 12.35
N ARG A 121 -30.30 6.06 13.68
CA ARG A 121 -31.45 6.24 14.57
C ARG A 121 -32.16 7.57 14.34
N ARG A 122 -31.42 8.65 14.09
CA ARG A 122 -32.01 9.96 13.75
C ARG A 122 -32.71 9.95 12.40
N GLN A 123 -32.12 9.32 11.38
CA GLN A 123 -32.74 9.14 10.07
C GLN A 123 -34.04 8.35 10.16
N TRP A 124 -34.03 7.22 10.89
CA TRP A 124 -35.24 6.45 11.18
C TRP A 124 -36.31 7.27 11.89
N ALA A 125 -35.93 8.05 12.91
CA ALA A 125 -36.86 8.91 13.64
C ALA A 125 -37.47 9.98 12.73
N LEU A 126 -36.68 10.65 11.89
CA LEU A 126 -37.17 11.64 10.94
C LEU A 126 -38.17 11.03 9.94
N HIS A 127 -37.84 9.87 9.38
CA HIS A 127 -38.71 9.16 8.44
C HIS A 127 -40.03 8.71 9.09
N THR A 128 -39.97 8.26 10.35
CA THR A 128 -41.13 7.76 11.09
C THR A 128 -42.03 8.89 11.59
N LEU A 129 -41.45 9.95 12.16
CA LEU A 129 -42.20 11.03 12.81
C LEU A 129 -42.85 11.99 11.80
N ARG A 130 -42.23 12.23 10.65
CA ARG A 130 -42.74 13.20 9.67
C ARG A 130 -44.16 12.92 9.18
N PRO A 131 -44.55 11.71 8.73
CA PRO A 131 -45.94 11.45 8.36
C PRO A 131 -46.88 11.53 9.58
N LEU A 132 -46.46 11.03 10.75
CA LEU A 132 -47.26 11.06 11.98
C LEU A 132 -47.59 12.49 12.46
N LEU A 133 -46.66 13.43 12.28
CA LEU A 133 -46.82 14.82 12.69
C LEU A 133 -47.44 15.71 11.60
N ALA A 134 -47.43 15.28 10.34
CA ALA A 134 -48.06 16.01 9.24
C ALA A 134 -49.59 15.88 9.23
N THR A 135 -50.11 14.72 9.64
CA THR A 135 -51.54 14.45 9.76
C THR A 135 -51.81 13.93 11.17
N PRO A 136 -51.83 14.83 12.18
CA PRO A 136 -52.24 14.41 13.52
C PRO A 136 -53.65 13.82 13.44
N ASP A 137 -53.86 12.65 14.05
CA ASP A 137 -55.18 12.02 14.07
C ASP A 137 -56.24 13.00 14.57
N GLU A 138 -57.40 13.01 13.93
CA GLU A 138 -58.56 13.69 14.48
C GLU A 138 -58.91 13.08 15.85
N PRO A 139 -59.34 13.90 16.83
CA PRO A 139 -59.80 13.37 18.12
C PRO A 139 -60.87 12.29 17.88
N GLY A 140 -60.80 11.20 18.64
CA GLY A 140 -61.76 10.11 18.54
C GLY A 140 -63.20 10.58 18.78
N ALA A 141 -64.18 9.80 18.34
CA ALA A 141 -65.61 10.11 18.46
C ALA A 141 -66.09 10.35 19.92
N ASP A 142 -65.29 9.96 20.91
CA ASP A 142 -65.48 10.21 22.34
C ASP A 142 -64.92 11.56 22.81
N GLY A 143 -64.39 12.39 21.91
CA GLY A 143 -63.84 13.72 22.21
C GLY A 143 -62.57 13.70 23.07
N ARG A 144 -62.02 12.52 23.35
CA ARG A 144 -60.78 12.39 24.12
C ARG A 144 -59.59 12.61 23.20
N LEU A 145 -58.77 13.60 23.54
CA LEU A 145 -57.46 13.74 22.92
C LEU A 145 -56.69 12.44 23.14
N ARG A 146 -56.24 11.81 22.05
CA ARG A 146 -55.39 10.60 22.09
C ARG A 146 -54.09 10.82 22.88
N TRP A 147 -53.71 12.09 23.05
CA TRP A 147 -52.56 12.56 23.82
C TRP A 147 -53.02 13.50 24.95
N LEU A 148 -53.09 12.98 26.17
CA LEU A 148 -53.45 13.79 27.35
C LEU A 148 -52.45 14.94 27.53
N GLY A 149 -52.94 16.18 27.39
CA GLY A 149 -52.16 17.40 27.65
C GLY A 149 -51.25 17.87 26.51
N ALA A 150 -51.31 17.25 25.32
CA ALA A 150 -50.58 17.71 24.14
C ALA A 150 -51.55 18.15 23.03
N THR A 151 -51.39 19.38 22.56
CA THR A 151 -52.10 19.90 21.38
C THR A 151 -51.16 19.79 20.18
N PRO A 152 -51.43 18.93 19.18
CA PRO A 152 -50.60 18.84 17.98
C PRO A 152 -50.56 20.19 17.24
N ASP A 153 -49.38 20.63 16.83
CA ASP A 153 -49.16 21.86 16.05
C ASP A 153 -48.31 21.48 14.83
N ALA A 154 -48.97 20.94 13.81
CA ALA A 154 -48.29 20.39 12.63
C ALA A 154 -47.29 21.38 11.99
N PRO A 155 -47.60 22.69 11.80
CA PRO A 155 -46.61 23.66 11.32
C PRO A 155 -45.36 23.74 12.19
N ARG A 156 -45.51 23.84 13.52
CA ARG A 156 -44.39 23.95 14.45
C ARG A 156 -43.58 22.66 14.54
N ASP A 157 -44.26 21.53 14.57
CA ASP A 157 -43.67 20.20 14.64
C ASP A 157 -42.88 19.87 13.38
N LEU A 158 -43.42 20.20 12.20
CA LEU A 158 -42.71 20.07 10.93
C LEU A 158 -41.50 21.01 10.85
N HIS A 159 -41.62 22.26 11.30
CA HIS A 159 -40.48 23.18 11.37
C HIS A 159 -39.36 22.65 12.27
N TRP A 160 -39.70 22.05 13.41
CA TRP A 160 -38.72 21.39 14.27
C TRP A 160 -38.04 20.19 13.58
N LEU A 161 -38.81 19.35 12.86
CA LEU A 161 -38.27 18.24 12.07
C LEU A 161 -37.35 18.71 10.96
N ASP A 162 -37.62 19.85 10.32
CA ASP A 162 -36.74 20.46 9.32
C ASP A 162 -35.42 20.88 9.94
N GLY A 163 -35.45 21.55 11.09
CA GLY A 163 -34.26 21.88 11.85
C GLY A 163 -33.46 20.64 12.28
N LEU A 164 -34.16 19.56 12.68
CA LEU A 164 -33.52 18.28 13.02
C LEU A 164 -32.88 17.61 11.80
N THR A 165 -33.52 17.70 10.63
CA THR A 165 -32.99 17.20 9.36
C THR A 165 -31.68 17.91 9.01
N ILE A 166 -31.65 19.25 9.08
CA ILE A 166 -30.45 20.05 8.82
C ILE A 166 -29.31 19.67 9.78
N ARG A 167 -29.59 19.59 11.09
CA ARG A 167 -28.57 19.21 12.09
C ARG A 167 -28.07 17.78 11.91
N THR A 168 -28.94 16.87 11.47
CA THR A 168 -28.56 15.48 11.19
C THR A 168 -27.69 15.40 9.94
N ALA A 169 -28.02 16.16 8.89
CA ALA A 169 -27.20 16.25 7.68
C ALA A 169 -25.83 16.92 7.93
N ALA A 170 -25.76 17.88 8.86
CA ALA A 170 -24.50 18.51 9.28
C ALA A 170 -23.61 17.60 10.16
N THR A 171 -24.16 16.50 10.68
CA THR A 171 -23.36 15.52 11.43
C THR A 171 -22.57 14.67 10.45
N ALA A 172 -21.27 14.46 10.72
CA ALA A 172 -20.41 13.65 9.86
C ALA A 172 -21.05 12.29 9.50
N GLU A 173 -21.12 12.00 8.20
CA GLU A 173 -21.72 10.79 7.68
C GLU A 173 -21.04 9.54 8.27
N PRO A 174 -21.80 8.47 8.55
CA PRO A 174 -21.20 7.18 8.86
C PRO A 174 -20.17 6.77 7.81
N LEU A 175 -19.14 6.04 8.25
CA LEU A 175 -18.21 5.41 7.30
C LEU A 175 -18.99 4.51 6.34
N THR A 176 -18.69 4.63 5.06
CA THR A 176 -19.19 3.69 4.05
C THR A 176 -18.70 2.26 4.38
N ALA A 177 -19.37 1.24 3.83
CA ALA A 177 -18.96 -0.14 4.01
C ALA A 177 -17.50 -0.37 3.56
N THR A 178 -17.13 0.20 2.40
CA THR A 178 -15.77 0.16 1.85
C THR A 178 -14.76 0.83 2.77
N GLU A 179 -15.04 2.04 3.23
CA GLU A 179 -14.16 2.77 4.15
C GLU A 179 -13.95 2.05 5.48
N ARG A 180 -14.99 1.38 5.99
CA ARG A 180 -14.90 0.56 7.19
C ARG A 180 -14.02 -0.67 6.95
N ALA A 181 -14.25 -1.38 5.85
CA ALA A 181 -13.49 -2.58 5.50
C ALA A 181 -12.00 -2.26 5.30
N LEU A 182 -11.67 -1.15 4.63
CA LEU A 182 -10.28 -0.70 4.44
C LEU A 182 -9.60 -0.37 5.77
N ARG A 183 -10.30 0.29 6.70
CA ARG A 183 -9.75 0.58 8.04
C ARG A 183 -9.56 -0.69 8.87
N GLN A 184 -10.50 -1.63 8.80
CA GLN A 184 -10.37 -2.94 9.46
C GLN A 184 -9.21 -3.75 8.87
N ALA A 185 -9.02 -3.74 7.55
CA ALA A 185 -7.87 -4.36 6.90
C ALA A 185 -6.55 -3.74 7.38
N ARG A 186 -6.49 -2.40 7.47
CA ARG A 186 -5.33 -1.70 8.03
C ARG A 186 -5.04 -2.07 9.48
N LEU A 187 -6.08 -2.16 10.32
CA LEU A 187 -5.94 -2.60 11.71
C LEU A 187 -5.34 -4.02 11.78
N ARG A 188 -5.88 -4.96 11.00
CA ARG A 188 -5.35 -6.34 10.93
C ARG A 188 -3.89 -6.37 10.47
N GLY A 189 -3.50 -5.54 9.51
CA GLY A 189 -2.11 -5.41 9.07
C GLY A 189 -1.19 -4.92 10.18
N LEU A 190 -1.62 -3.92 10.96
CA LEU A 190 -0.85 -3.42 12.10
C LEU A 190 -0.71 -4.48 13.21
N GLU A 191 -1.76 -5.23 13.49
CA GLU A 191 -1.76 -6.31 14.47
C GLU A 191 -0.85 -7.47 14.06
N ALA A 192 -0.86 -7.83 12.76
CA ALA A 192 0.04 -8.84 12.22
C ALA A 192 1.51 -8.39 12.29
N GLU A 193 1.81 -7.14 11.94
CA GLU A 193 3.16 -6.58 12.08
C GLU A 193 3.63 -6.59 13.54
N GLN A 194 2.74 -6.25 14.49
CA GLN A 194 3.08 -6.32 15.91
C GLN A 194 3.37 -7.75 16.35
N ALA A 195 2.55 -8.73 15.95
CA ALA A 195 2.75 -10.13 16.29
C ALA A 195 4.11 -10.67 15.79
N ALA A 196 4.49 -10.32 14.55
CA ALA A 196 5.78 -10.68 13.99
C ALA A 196 6.96 -10.05 14.78
N LEU A 197 6.82 -8.80 15.24
CA LEU A 197 7.85 -8.17 16.08
C LEU A 197 7.93 -8.81 17.48
N ASP A 198 6.80 -9.21 18.05
CA ASP A 198 6.78 -9.90 19.34
C ASP A 198 7.46 -11.28 19.24
N GLU A 199 7.28 -12.02 18.13
CA GLU A 199 8.00 -13.27 17.85
C GLU A 199 9.51 -13.05 17.70
N LEU A 200 9.92 -12.06 16.89
CA LEU A 200 11.34 -11.73 16.70
C LEU A 200 12.02 -11.34 18.01
N LEU A 201 11.36 -10.55 18.86
CA LEU A 201 11.89 -10.15 20.16
C LEU A 201 11.93 -11.31 21.16
N GLY A 202 10.94 -12.20 21.14
CA GLY A 202 10.92 -13.40 21.99
C GLY A 202 12.05 -14.39 21.65
N ASN A 203 12.39 -14.52 20.37
CA ASN A 203 13.49 -15.36 19.91
C ASN A 203 14.89 -14.77 20.22
N GLN A 204 14.97 -13.52 20.70
CA GLN A 204 16.23 -12.87 21.06
C GLN A 204 16.57 -12.92 22.55
N GLU A 205 15.65 -13.33 23.43
CA GLU A 205 15.98 -13.56 24.83
C GLU A 205 16.76 -14.89 24.96
N PRO A 206 18.04 -14.88 25.39
CA PRO A 206 18.77 -16.11 25.59
C PRO A 206 18.12 -16.94 26.72
N PRO A 207 18.15 -18.28 26.64
CA PRO A 207 17.67 -19.13 27.74
C PRO A 207 18.48 -18.80 29.01
N GLN A 208 17.76 -18.51 30.10
CA GLN A 208 18.33 -18.28 31.42
C GLN A 208 18.91 -19.56 32.03
#